data_AF-A0A0C2CSR8-F1
#
_entry.id   AF-A0A0C2CSR8-F1
#
_cell.length_a   1.000
_cell.length_b   1.000
_cell.length_c   1.000
_cell.angle_alpha   90.00
_cell.angle_beta   90.00
_cell.angle_gamma   90.00
#
_symmetry.space_group_name_H-M   'P 1'
#
loop_
_entity.id
_entity.type
_entity.pdbx_description
1 polymer ?
#
loop_
_entity_poly.entity_id
_entity_poly.type
_entity_poly.pdbx_seq_one_letter_code
_entity_poly.pdbx_strand_id
1 'polypeptide(L)'
;MKIIINFPACLFSHPLRKECRRVTDKVDLKENDVDVNKVEILYGTLMLRNSSMTSFPKLENLRLIEQRPREPVLIIENNPRLHDLEALYYLNFSVHDSKRAVKIANNPSLCIPKDYRDDPFTKRYLGSIRTCGFGQPFDLLFFAKLWIPIFLAVIFKD
;
A
#
# COMPACT_ATOMS: atom_id res chain seq x y z
N MET A 1 -0.48 -4.51 -30.96
CA MET A 1 -1.80 -5.15 -30.76
C MET A 1 -1.93 -5.49 -29.27
N LYS A 2 -2.67 -4.68 -28.49
CA LYS A 2 -2.97 -4.97 -27.08
C LYS A 2 -4.15 -5.95 -27.08
N ILE A 3 -3.91 -7.19 -26.71
CA ILE A 3 -4.98 -8.17 -26.48
C ILE A 3 -5.68 -7.73 -25.19
N ILE A 4 -6.88 -7.17 -25.31
CA ILE A 4 -7.72 -6.85 -24.15
C ILE A 4 -8.43 -8.15 -23.78
N ILE A 5 -7.85 -8.91 -22.85
CA ILE A 5 -8.52 -10.08 -22.27
C ILE A 5 -9.59 -9.54 -21.32
N ASN A 6 -10.85 -9.70 -21.69
CA ASN A 6 -11.98 -9.24 -20.89
C ASN A 6 -12.29 -10.29 -19.82
N PHE A 7 -11.65 -10.19 -18.65
CA PHE A 7 -11.94 -11.08 -17.53
C PHE A 7 -13.31 -10.72 -16.92
N PRO A 8 -14.22 -11.70 -16.72
CA PRO A 8 -15.49 -11.44 -16.05
C PRO A 8 -15.24 -10.96 -14.63
N ALA A 9 -16.01 -9.95 -14.20
CA ALA A 9 -15.96 -9.46 -12.84
C ALA A 9 -16.51 -10.52 -11.87
N CYS A 10 -15.89 -10.64 -10.70
CA CYS A 10 -16.20 -11.62 -9.66
C CYS A 10 -16.31 -10.95 -8.29
N LEU A 11 -17.03 -11.60 -7.36
CA LEU A 11 -17.03 -11.22 -5.96
C LEU A 11 -15.78 -11.77 -5.27
N PHE A 12 -15.34 -11.09 -4.22
CA PHE A 12 -14.18 -11.54 -3.47
C PHE A 12 -14.56 -12.72 -2.57
N SER A 13 -13.73 -13.76 -2.55
CA SER A 13 -13.96 -14.96 -1.75
C SER A 13 -12.65 -15.63 -1.40
N HIS A 14 -12.65 -16.40 -0.31
CA HIS A 14 -11.54 -17.24 0.11
C HIS A 14 -11.96 -18.72 -0.02
N PRO A 15 -11.35 -19.53 -0.90
CA PRO A 15 -10.28 -19.16 -1.84
C PRO A 15 -10.78 -18.40 -3.07
N LEU A 16 -9.96 -17.51 -3.63
CA LEU A 16 -10.32 -16.80 -4.86
C LEU A 16 -10.16 -17.71 -6.08
N ARG A 17 -11.19 -17.75 -6.93
CA ARG A 17 -11.20 -18.50 -8.19
C ARG A 17 -9.97 -18.14 -9.04
N LYS A 18 -9.34 -19.15 -9.66
CA LYS A 18 -8.04 -18.99 -10.35
C LYS A 18 -8.08 -17.98 -11.50
N GLU A 19 -9.23 -17.89 -12.16
CA GLU A 19 -9.55 -17.02 -13.29
C GLU A 19 -10.02 -15.61 -12.88
N CYS A 20 -10.25 -15.37 -11.59
CA CYS A 20 -10.77 -14.11 -11.08
C CYS A 20 -9.64 -13.09 -10.96
N ARG A 21 -9.57 -12.17 -11.94
CA ARG A 21 -8.62 -11.04 -11.96
C ARG A 21 -9.28 -9.69 -11.65
N ARG A 22 -10.59 -9.56 -11.90
CA ARG A 22 -11.35 -8.34 -11.70
C ARG A 22 -12.38 -8.53 -10.60
N VAL A 23 -12.16 -7.92 -9.45
CA VAL A 23 -13.04 -8.04 -8.29
C VAL A 23 -13.98 -6.84 -8.21
N THR A 24 -15.25 -7.07 -7.88
CA THR A 24 -16.24 -6.02 -7.59
C THR A 24 -16.75 -6.18 -6.17
N ASP A 25 -15.97 -5.72 -5.19
CA ASP A 25 -16.31 -5.95 -3.78
C ASP A 25 -15.56 -5.03 -2.82
N LYS A 26 -15.82 -5.20 -1.52
CA LYS A 26 -14.95 -4.73 -0.44
C LYS A 26 -13.96 -5.83 -0.09
N VAL A 27 -12.68 -5.52 -0.11
CA VAL A 27 -11.59 -6.46 0.18
C VAL A 27 -10.94 -6.05 1.49
N ASP A 28 -11.10 -6.89 2.52
CA ASP A 28 -10.44 -6.71 3.81
C ASP A 28 -9.08 -7.42 3.81
N LEU A 29 -8.01 -6.64 3.94
CA LEU A 29 -6.64 -7.11 3.88
C LEU A 29 -6.26 -7.80 5.19
N LYS A 30 -5.94 -9.09 5.08
CA LYS A 30 -5.47 -9.91 6.18
C LYS A 30 -3.99 -10.22 6.05
N GLU A 31 -3.38 -10.60 7.18
CA GLU A 31 -1.99 -11.03 7.21
C GLU A 31 -1.82 -12.30 6.38
N ASN A 32 -0.88 -12.28 5.42
CA ASN A 32 -0.58 -13.37 4.50
C ASN A 32 -1.74 -13.79 3.56
N ASP A 33 -2.58 -12.84 3.15
CA ASP A 33 -3.68 -13.10 2.21
C ASP A 33 -3.18 -13.30 0.77
N VAL A 34 -2.91 -14.56 0.40
CA VAL A 34 -2.45 -14.96 -0.93
C VAL A 34 -3.50 -14.75 -2.03
N ASP A 35 -4.78 -14.65 -1.68
CA ASP A 35 -5.85 -14.53 -2.65
C ASP A 35 -5.96 -13.11 -3.20
N VAL A 36 -5.68 -12.10 -2.38
CA VAL A 36 -5.64 -10.69 -2.84
C VAL A 36 -4.55 -10.49 -3.89
N ASN A 37 -3.43 -11.21 -3.78
CA ASN A 37 -2.33 -11.13 -4.75
C ASN A 37 -2.73 -11.57 -6.16
N LYS A 38 -3.86 -12.27 -6.34
CA LYS A 38 -4.38 -12.68 -7.66
C LYS A 38 -5.21 -11.60 -8.34
N VAL A 39 -5.62 -10.56 -7.61
CA VAL A 39 -6.50 -9.49 -8.10
C VAL A 39 -5.67 -8.47 -8.86
N GLU A 40 -6.12 -8.11 -10.06
CA GLU A 40 -5.49 -7.10 -10.91
C GLU A 40 -6.24 -5.76 -10.88
N ILE A 41 -7.57 -5.83 -10.85
CA ILE A 41 -8.45 -4.66 -10.85
C ILE A 41 -9.50 -4.86 -9.76
N LEU A 42 -9.65 -3.86 -8.89
CA LEU A 42 -10.69 -3.82 -7.87
C LEU A 42 -11.68 -2.68 -8.17
N TYR A 43 -12.92 -2.99 -8.52
CA TYR A 43 -14.01 -2.02 -8.54
C TYR A 43 -14.72 -2.04 -7.18
N GLY A 44 -14.26 -1.22 -6.24
CA GLY A 44 -14.70 -1.32 -4.86
C GLY A 44 -13.80 -0.61 -3.84
N THR A 45 -13.74 -1.20 -2.64
CA THR A 45 -13.03 -0.63 -1.49
C THR A 45 -11.98 -1.61 -0.99
N LEU A 46 -10.74 -1.16 -0.92
CA LEU A 46 -9.67 -1.86 -0.23
C LEU A 46 -9.60 -1.41 1.22
N MET A 47 -9.56 -2.35 2.16
CA MET A 47 -9.66 -2.07 3.58
C MET A 47 -8.49 -2.71 4.33
N LEU A 48 -7.81 -1.94 5.19
CA LEU A 48 -6.86 -2.44 6.16
C LEU A 48 -7.30 -1.95 7.54
N ARG A 49 -7.90 -2.83 8.33
CA ARG A 49 -8.47 -2.49 9.63
C ARG A 49 -8.01 -3.41 10.74
N ASN A 50 -7.85 -2.84 11.94
CA ASN A 50 -7.59 -3.59 13.16
C ASN A 50 -6.41 -4.60 13.03
N SER A 51 -5.39 -4.24 12.25
CA SER A 51 -4.27 -5.11 11.92
C SER A 51 -3.05 -4.85 12.80
N SER A 52 -2.28 -5.91 13.04
CA SER A 52 -0.96 -5.88 13.66
C SER A 52 0.18 -5.54 12.69
N MET A 53 -0.11 -5.41 11.40
CA MET A 53 0.87 -5.11 10.35
C MET A 53 1.61 -3.80 10.62
N THR A 54 2.89 -3.81 10.28
CA THR A 54 3.78 -2.65 10.37
C THR A 54 3.81 -1.84 9.07
N SER A 55 3.60 -2.49 7.94
CA SER A 55 3.58 -1.90 6.61
C SER A 55 2.31 -2.29 5.85
N PHE A 56 1.88 -1.43 4.93
CA PHE A 56 0.80 -1.76 4.01
C PHE A 56 1.25 -2.92 3.11
N PRO A 57 0.45 -4.00 2.98
CA PRO A 57 0.89 -5.17 2.24
C PRO A 57 1.07 -4.83 0.75
N LYS A 58 2.14 -5.36 0.17
CA LYS A 58 2.36 -5.28 -1.27
C LYS A 58 1.38 -6.20 -1.99
N LEU A 59 0.58 -5.64 -2.89
CA LEU A 59 -0.43 -6.38 -3.65
C LEU A 59 0.12 -6.66 -5.05
N GLU A 60 0.72 -7.83 -5.22
CA GLU A 60 1.63 -8.13 -6.35
C GLU A 60 1.06 -7.81 -7.73
N ASN A 61 -0.21 -8.17 -7.95
CA ASN A 61 -0.85 -7.98 -9.25
C ASN A 61 -1.84 -6.81 -9.28
N LEU A 62 -2.21 -6.24 -8.12
CA LEU A 62 -3.22 -5.18 -8.08
C LEU A 62 -2.64 -3.91 -8.66
N ARG A 63 -3.27 -3.40 -9.72
CA ARG A 63 -2.79 -2.24 -10.47
C ARG A 63 -3.74 -1.05 -10.41
N LEU A 64 -5.03 -1.34 -10.27
CA LEU A 64 -6.09 -0.34 -10.34
C LEU A 64 -7.17 -0.61 -9.31
N ILE A 65 -7.54 0.45 -8.58
CA ILE A 65 -8.72 0.48 -7.72
C ILE A 65 -9.67 1.55 -8.27
N GLU A 66 -10.85 1.14 -8.70
CA GLU A 66 -11.90 1.99 -9.23
C GLU A 66 -12.98 2.24 -8.17
N GLN A 67 -13.31 3.50 -7.94
CA GLN A 67 -14.28 3.90 -6.93
C GLN A 67 -15.71 3.53 -7.33
N ARG A 68 -16.43 2.86 -6.42
CA ARG A 68 -17.89 2.68 -6.52
C ARG A 68 -18.65 3.93 -6.06
N PRO A 69 -19.83 4.22 -6.63
CA PRO A 69 -20.61 5.39 -6.24
C PRO A 69 -20.81 5.47 -4.73
N ARG A 70 -20.45 6.62 -4.15
CA ARG A 70 -20.60 6.93 -2.72
C ARG A 70 -19.76 6.07 -1.76
N GLU A 71 -18.81 5.28 -2.27
CA GLU A 71 -17.89 4.49 -1.45
C GLU A 71 -16.45 4.99 -1.58
N PRO A 72 -15.62 4.86 -0.54
CA PRO A 72 -14.19 5.09 -0.66
C PRO A 72 -13.51 3.98 -1.49
N VAL A 73 -12.38 4.30 -2.11
CA VAL A 73 -11.46 3.31 -2.71
C VAL A 73 -10.56 2.67 -1.66
N LEU A 74 -10.24 3.39 -0.59
CA LEU A 74 -9.28 2.95 0.42
C LEU A 74 -9.74 3.34 1.83
N ILE A 75 -9.66 2.38 2.74
CA ILE A 75 -9.88 2.60 4.18
C ILE A 75 -8.72 2.00 4.96
N ILE A 76 -8.04 2.81 5.77
CA ILE A 76 -6.96 2.36 6.67
C ILE A 76 -7.27 2.85 8.08
N GLU A 77 -7.73 1.96 8.96
CA GLU A 77 -8.20 2.37 10.28
C GLU A 77 -7.76 1.44 11.41
N ASN A 78 -7.45 2.02 12.57
CA ASN A 78 -7.16 1.29 13.81
C ASN A 78 -5.99 0.30 13.71
N ASN A 79 -4.92 0.66 13.00
CA ASN A 79 -3.72 -0.17 12.88
C ASN A 79 -2.60 0.45 13.73
N PRO A 80 -2.41 0.03 15.01
CA PRO A 80 -1.53 0.70 15.96
C PRO A 80 -0.05 0.66 15.58
N ARG A 81 0.37 -0.37 14.83
CA ARG A 81 1.77 -0.61 14.44
C ARG A 81 2.09 -0.18 13.01
N LEU A 82 1.07 0.17 12.23
CA LEU A 82 1.23 0.58 10.84
C LEU A 82 1.96 1.92 10.79
N HIS A 83 3.12 1.93 10.16
CA HIS A 83 3.95 3.12 9.97
C HIS A 83 4.33 3.35 8.52
N ASP A 84 4.25 2.31 7.69
CA ASP A 84 4.68 2.35 6.30
C ASP A 84 3.49 2.14 5.33
N LEU A 85 3.40 3.01 4.32
CA LEU A 85 2.41 3.01 3.25
C LEU A 85 3.03 2.93 1.85
N GLU A 86 4.32 2.62 1.75
CA GLU A 86 5.09 2.68 0.49
C GLU A 86 4.37 1.97 -0.67
N ALA A 87 3.80 0.79 -0.39
CA ALA A 87 3.09 -0.01 -1.38
C ALA A 87 1.91 0.72 -2.06
N LEU A 88 1.29 1.72 -1.41
CA LEU A 88 0.18 2.48 -1.98
C LEU A 88 0.61 3.40 -3.12
N TYR A 89 1.85 3.90 -3.11
CA TYR A 89 2.34 4.83 -4.14
C TYR A 89 2.51 4.16 -5.51
N TYR A 90 2.51 2.83 -5.56
CA TYR A 90 2.58 2.04 -6.79
C TYR A 90 1.19 1.67 -7.36
N LEU A 91 0.10 2.01 -6.65
CA LEU A 91 -1.27 1.71 -7.07
C LEU A 91 -1.89 2.89 -7.82
N ASN A 92 -2.70 2.58 -8.84
CA ASN A 92 -3.52 3.59 -9.50
C ASN A 92 -4.92 3.61 -8.89
N PHE A 93 -5.45 4.81 -8.67
CA PHE A 93 -6.80 5.03 -8.17
C PHE A 93 -7.63 5.78 -9.21
N SER A 94 -8.74 5.18 -9.67
CA SER A 94 -9.74 5.87 -10.48
C SER A 94 -10.86 6.36 -9.56
N VAL A 95 -10.86 7.66 -9.30
CA VAL A 95 -11.69 8.31 -8.27
C VAL A 95 -12.59 9.35 -8.92
N HIS A 96 -13.88 9.29 -8.65
CA HIS A 96 -14.87 10.27 -9.09
C HIS A 96 -15.27 11.25 -7.98
N ASP A 97 -15.15 10.87 -6.70
CA ASP A 97 -15.34 11.73 -5.53
C ASP A 97 -14.09 11.71 -4.65
N SER A 98 -13.20 12.68 -4.87
CA SER A 98 -11.93 12.72 -4.14
C SER A 98 -12.04 13.17 -2.69
N LYS A 99 -13.13 13.83 -2.28
CA LYS A 99 -13.28 14.26 -0.88
C LYS A 99 -13.51 13.07 0.06
N ARG A 100 -14.07 11.98 -0.47
CA ARG A 100 -14.43 10.77 0.29
C ARG A 100 -13.74 9.51 -0.22
N ALA A 101 -12.74 9.64 -1.09
CA ALA A 101 -12.06 8.52 -1.73
C ALA A 101 -11.20 7.70 -0.75
N VAL A 102 -10.54 8.38 0.18
CA VAL A 102 -9.59 7.75 1.11
C VAL A 102 -10.00 8.11 2.53
N LYS A 103 -10.08 7.10 3.40
CA LYS A 103 -10.35 7.26 4.82
C LYS A 103 -9.19 6.70 5.63
N ILE A 104 -8.53 7.55 6.40
CA ILE A 104 -7.44 7.14 7.29
C ILE A 104 -7.70 7.69 8.69
N ALA A 105 -7.77 6.81 9.68
CA ALA A 105 -8.05 7.20 11.06
C ALA A 105 -7.39 6.24 12.06
N ASN A 106 -7.01 6.76 13.23
CA ASN A 106 -6.54 5.94 14.36
C ASN A 106 -5.35 5.01 14.04
N ASN A 107 -4.36 5.50 13.28
CA ASN A 107 -3.10 4.79 13.03
C ASN A 107 -1.96 5.57 13.71
N PRO A 108 -1.76 5.43 15.03
CA PRO A 108 -0.87 6.30 15.82
C PRO A 108 0.61 6.27 15.41
N SER A 109 1.08 5.14 14.86
CA SER A 109 2.47 5.00 14.39
C SER A 109 2.67 5.49 12.95
N LEU A 110 1.60 5.89 12.26
CA LEU A 110 1.65 6.31 10.87
C LEU A 110 2.33 7.67 10.73
N CYS A 111 3.30 7.75 9.82
CA CYS A 111 3.92 8.99 9.39
C CYS A 111 4.30 8.88 7.91
N ILE A 112 4.46 10.03 7.25
CA ILE A 112 4.86 10.07 5.83
C ILE A 112 6.38 10.28 5.74
N PRO A 113 7.13 9.39 5.06
CA PRO A 113 8.55 9.63 4.82
C PRO A 113 8.74 10.91 4.00
N LYS A 114 9.85 11.62 4.23
CA LYS A 114 10.08 12.93 3.61
C LYS A 114 10.04 12.87 2.08
N ASP A 115 10.55 11.79 1.50
CA ASP A 115 10.63 11.59 0.05
C ASP A 115 9.24 11.49 -0.61
N TYR A 116 8.22 11.05 0.14
CA TYR A 116 6.84 10.97 -0.33
C TYR A 116 5.98 12.16 0.07
N ARG A 117 6.54 13.18 0.76
CA ARG A 117 5.78 14.35 1.21
C ARG A 117 5.13 15.10 0.04
N ASP A 118 5.88 15.20 -1.07
CA ASP A 118 5.47 15.95 -2.24
C ASP A 118 4.70 15.13 -3.28
N ASP A 119 4.55 13.83 -3.03
CA ASP A 119 3.81 12.89 -3.88
C ASP A 119 2.33 13.33 -4.05
N PRO A 120 1.76 13.24 -5.27
CA PRO A 120 0.37 13.63 -5.52
C PRO A 120 -0.67 12.91 -4.65
N PHE A 121 -0.47 11.62 -4.36
CA PHE A 121 -1.34 10.86 -3.48
C PHE A 121 -1.26 11.39 -2.04
N THR A 122 -0.04 11.63 -1.54
CA THR A 122 0.18 12.21 -0.20
C THR A 122 -0.51 13.56 -0.07
N LYS A 123 -0.23 14.49 -0.98
CA LYS A 123 -0.80 15.85 -0.95
C LYS A 123 -2.34 15.82 -0.97
N ARG A 124 -2.91 14.88 -1.71
CA ARG A 124 -4.37 14.79 -1.90
C ARG A 124 -5.09 14.12 -0.73
N TYR A 125 -4.53 13.08 -0.14
CA TYR A 125 -5.26 12.21 0.78
C TYR A 125 -4.64 12.09 2.18
N LEU A 126 -3.35 12.41 2.33
CA LEU A 126 -2.59 12.20 3.56
C LEU A 126 -2.22 13.50 4.27
N GLY A 127 -2.81 14.64 3.89
CA GLY A 127 -2.44 15.97 4.38
C GLY A 127 -2.58 16.16 5.90
N SER A 128 -3.35 15.31 6.59
CA SER A 128 -3.48 15.31 8.05
C SER A 128 -2.44 14.43 8.78
N ILE A 129 -1.66 13.62 8.05
CA ILE A 129 -0.65 12.75 8.63
C ILE A 129 0.68 13.51 8.69
N ARG A 130 1.33 13.45 9.86
CA ARG A 130 2.64 14.09 10.07
C ARG A 130 3.73 13.44 9.22
N THR A 131 4.74 14.21 8.85
CA THR A 131 5.97 13.64 8.29
C THR A 131 6.77 12.93 9.37
N CYS A 132 7.49 11.87 9.00
CA CYS A 132 8.39 11.19 9.93
C CYS A 132 9.53 12.14 10.36
N GLY A 133 9.80 12.19 11.66
CA GLY A 133 10.92 12.96 12.21
C GLY A 133 12.25 12.28 11.90
N PHE A 134 13.31 13.05 11.68
CA PHE A 134 14.68 12.51 11.65
C PHE A 134 14.99 11.94 13.04
N GLY A 135 15.24 10.62 13.13
CA GLY A 135 15.59 9.96 14.40
C GLY A 135 14.74 8.75 14.79
N GLN A 136 13.91 8.18 13.91
CA GLN A 136 13.46 6.80 14.12
C GLN A 136 14.58 5.82 13.72
N PRO A 137 14.79 4.70 14.45
CA PRO A 137 16.08 4.01 14.53
C PRO A 137 16.50 3.21 13.28
N PHE A 138 15.73 3.27 12.19
CA PHE A 138 15.89 2.37 11.06
C PHE A 138 16.70 2.95 9.88
N ASP A 139 16.89 4.26 9.81
CA ASP A 139 17.77 4.85 8.78
C ASP A 139 19.25 4.46 8.97
N LEU A 140 19.69 4.23 10.21
CA LEU A 140 21.08 3.84 10.48
C LEU A 140 21.42 2.41 10.05
N LEU A 141 20.43 1.50 9.97
CA LEU A 141 20.68 0.10 9.61
C LEU A 141 20.93 -0.09 8.10
N PHE A 142 20.32 0.74 7.24
CA PHE A 142 20.58 0.69 5.80
C PHE A 142 21.96 1.20 5.44
N PHE A 143 22.44 2.28 6.08
CA PHE A 143 23.80 2.79 5.84
C PHE A 143 24.89 1.91 6.47
N ALA A 144 24.64 1.30 7.63
CA ALA A 144 25.61 0.42 8.28
C ALA A 144 25.89 -0.88 7.50
N LYS A 145 24.90 -1.42 6.76
CA LYS A 145 25.10 -2.67 5.99
C LYS A 145 25.77 -2.47 4.62
N LEU A 146 25.66 -1.31 3.98
CA LEU A 146 26.25 -1.10 2.66
C LEU A 146 27.70 -0.58 2.67
N TRP A 147 28.14 0.10 3.74
CA TRP A 147 29.45 0.79 3.74
C TRP A 147 30.55 0.10 4.55
N ILE A 148 30.24 -0.87 5.41
CA ILE A 148 31.26 -1.58 6.20
C ILE A 148 32.13 -2.54 5.36
N PRO A 149 31.64 -3.27 4.32
CA PRO A 149 32.54 -4.16 3.58
C PRO A 149 33.45 -3.42 2.59
N ILE A 150 33.13 -2.18 2.18
CA ILE A 150 33.96 -1.42 1.23
C ILE A 150 35.15 -0.77 1.96
N PHE A 151 34.96 -0.29 3.20
CA PHE A 151 36.05 0.32 3.97
C PHE A 151 37.08 -0.70 4.50
N LEU A 152 36.69 -1.95 4.75
CA LEU A 152 37.64 -2.99 5.21
C LEU A 152 38.52 -3.57 4.09
N ALA A 153 38.10 -3.50 2.82
CA ALA A 153 38.89 -4.01 1.69
C ALA A 153 40.08 -3.10 1.30
N VAL A 154 40.10 -1.85 1.74
CA VAL A 154 41.16 -0.88 1.41
C VAL A 154 42.31 -0.91 2.43
N ILE A 155 42.13 -1.49 3.61
CA ILE A 155 43.13 -1.44 4.69
C ILE A 155 44.07 -2.67 4.69
N PHE A 156 43.72 -3.80 4.07
CA PHE A 156 44.55 -5.02 4.04
C PHE A 156 45.18 -5.30 2.67
N LYS A 157 45.77 -4.27 2.06
CA LYS A 157 46.67 -4.45 0.92
C LYS A 157 47.96 -3.69 1.15
N ASP A 158 48.74 -4.19 2.10
CA ASP A 158 50.19 -4.03 2.20
C ASP A 158 50.78 -5.34 2.74
#